data_AF-A0ABD3MYU0-F1
#
_entry.id   AF-A0ABD3MYU0-F1
#
_cell.length_a   1.000
_cell.length_b   1.000
_cell.length_c   1.000
_cell.angle_alpha   90.00
_cell.angle_beta   90.00
_cell.angle_gamma   90.00
#
_symmetry.space_group_name_H-M   'P 1'
#
loop_
_entity.id
_entity.type
_entity.pdbx_description
1 polymer ?
#
loop_
_entity_poly.entity_id
_entity_poly.type
_entity_poly.pdbx_seq_one_letter_code
_entity_poly.pdbx_strand_id
1 'polypeptide(L)'
;MIRTQRPILLLLIFFFITAIHAFIPLHQTQKTSRHHRKHNLAFFDGWFGFNNKDPQDPSDSDNFDGKDVDVDGIYTGSKRIITIPAKTMKSGGLRLYCSLYLMGLQNTPEKNSWKASQSDSSEVNLRYSDLSGSIIIRFNDDAIVVDRLGSLPSMKYLMHESMILNGFLDELHSIVYEGDISTENRLLTLVDSDAIEKARDAVSFG
;
A
#
# COMPACT_ATOMS: atom_id res chain seq x y z
N MET A 1 -44.63 18.94 -45.99
CA MET A 1 -43.57 19.48 -46.87
C MET A 1 -42.49 20.06 -45.96
N ILE A 2 -41.32 19.41 -45.91
CA ILE A 2 -40.01 19.87 -45.37
C ILE A 2 -39.95 20.20 -43.85
N ARG A 3 -38.93 19.92 -43.04
CA ARG A 3 -37.80 18.96 -42.95
C ARG A 3 -37.07 19.34 -41.64
N THR A 4 -36.44 18.37 -40.98
CA THR A 4 -35.19 18.49 -40.19
C THR A 4 -35.16 19.34 -38.90
N GLN A 5 -35.06 18.67 -37.75
CA GLN A 5 -33.87 18.72 -36.90
C GLN A 5 -33.77 17.45 -36.04
N ARG A 6 -32.57 16.86 -36.02
CA ARG A 6 -32.16 15.73 -35.16
C ARG A 6 -31.39 16.29 -33.96
N PRO A 7 -31.44 15.66 -32.79
CA PRO A 7 -30.28 15.59 -31.91
C PRO A 7 -29.65 14.20 -31.97
N ILE A 8 -28.44 14.18 -32.52
CA ILE A 8 -27.41 13.18 -32.31
C ILE A 8 -26.94 13.35 -30.86
N LEU A 9 -26.70 12.23 -30.17
CA LEU A 9 -25.62 11.95 -29.20
C LEU A 9 -26.16 11.09 -28.05
N LEU A 10 -26.40 9.80 -28.32
CA LEU A 10 -26.61 8.80 -27.27
C LEU A 10 -25.63 7.65 -27.50
N LEU A 11 -24.69 7.57 -26.56
CA LEU A 11 -23.83 6.45 -26.20
C LEU A 11 -23.23 5.61 -27.32
N LEU A 12 -21.97 5.97 -27.64
CA LEU A 12 -20.93 5.03 -28.06
C LEU A 12 -20.76 3.94 -26.98
N ILE A 13 -21.45 2.83 -27.20
CA ILE A 13 -21.22 1.58 -26.49
C ILE A 13 -19.92 0.96 -27.03
N PHE A 14 -18.93 0.94 -26.13
CA PHE A 14 -17.79 0.02 -26.01
C PHE A 14 -17.30 -0.71 -27.27
N PHE A 15 -16.10 -0.28 -27.67
CA PHE A 15 -15.16 -1.06 -28.50
C PHE A 15 -14.77 -2.38 -27.81
N PHE A 16 -14.94 -3.47 -28.58
CA PHE A 16 -14.03 -4.60 -28.82
C PHE A 16 -12.76 -4.75 -27.93
N ILE A 17 -12.48 -5.99 -27.48
CA ILE A 17 -11.32 -6.81 -27.93
C ILE A 17 -11.40 -8.25 -27.35
N THR A 18 -11.64 -9.18 -28.28
CA THR A 18 -11.17 -10.58 -28.42
C THR A 18 -11.08 -11.52 -27.21
N ALA A 19 -11.99 -12.51 -27.18
CA ALA A 19 -11.80 -13.80 -26.52
C ALA A 19 -10.96 -14.72 -27.43
N ILE A 20 -9.83 -15.21 -26.91
CA ILE A 20 -9.04 -16.29 -27.52
C ILE A 20 -9.19 -17.56 -26.67
N HIS A 21 -9.53 -18.64 -27.37
CA HIS A 21 -9.52 -20.04 -26.94
C HIS A 21 -8.15 -20.53 -26.47
N ALA A 22 -8.11 -21.34 -25.40
CA ALA A 22 -7.35 -22.61 -25.29
C ALA A 22 -7.56 -23.17 -23.87
N PHE A 23 -8.47 -24.11 -23.66
CA PHE A 23 -8.27 -25.57 -23.72
C PHE A 23 -7.23 -26.10 -22.70
N ILE A 24 -7.79 -26.78 -21.70
CA ILE A 24 -7.15 -27.44 -20.55
C ILE A 24 -6.49 -28.75 -21.00
N PRO A 25 -5.28 -29.08 -20.52
CA PRO A 25 -4.90 -30.46 -20.30
C PRO A 25 -4.92 -30.81 -18.81
N LEU A 26 -5.69 -31.86 -18.54
CA LEU A 26 -5.87 -32.55 -17.28
C LEU A 26 -4.75 -33.59 -17.09
N HIS A 27 -4.24 -33.69 -15.85
CA HIS A 27 -3.44 -34.78 -15.25
C HIS A 27 -2.05 -35.12 -15.83
N GLN A 28 -0.98 -34.92 -15.04
CA GLN A 28 -0.41 -36.01 -14.21
C GLN A 28 0.67 -35.52 -13.23
N THR A 29 0.59 -36.13 -12.05
CA THR A 29 1.38 -35.99 -10.82
C THR A 29 2.86 -36.31 -11.02
N GLN A 30 3.78 -35.61 -10.34
CA GLN A 30 4.73 -36.24 -9.39
C GLN A 30 5.62 -35.25 -8.61
N LYS A 31 5.54 -35.43 -7.28
CA LYS A 31 6.60 -35.44 -6.26
C LYS A 31 7.43 -34.18 -5.93
N THR A 32 7.12 -33.72 -4.71
CA THR A 32 8.05 -33.36 -3.61
C THR A 32 8.96 -32.14 -3.81
N SER A 33 8.55 -31.03 -3.22
CA SER A 33 9.25 -30.50 -2.03
C SER A 33 8.28 -29.58 -1.28
N ARG A 34 7.83 -30.01 -0.09
CA ARG A 34 7.02 -29.17 0.80
C ARG A 34 7.95 -28.15 1.47
N HIS A 35 8.29 -27.07 0.77
CA HIS A 35 8.62 -25.84 1.48
C HIS A 35 7.31 -25.18 1.90
N HIS A 36 6.99 -25.35 3.19
CA HIS A 36 5.97 -24.56 3.87
C HIS A 36 6.36 -23.08 3.73
N ARG A 37 5.74 -22.39 2.77
CA ARG A 37 5.93 -20.97 2.53
C ARG A 37 5.18 -20.21 3.63
N LYS A 38 5.85 -19.97 4.76
CA LYS A 38 5.40 -19.06 5.84
C LYS A 38 5.56 -17.60 5.37
N HIS A 39 4.85 -17.19 4.32
CA HIS A 39 4.80 -15.79 3.91
C HIS A 39 3.35 -15.30 4.05
N ASN A 40 3.18 -14.22 4.82
CA ASN A 40 1.97 -13.41 5.05
C ASN A 40 1.32 -13.47 6.44
N LEU A 41 1.68 -14.40 7.35
CA LEU A 41 1.13 -14.38 8.72
C LEU A 41 1.82 -13.39 9.66
N ALA A 42 3.15 -13.21 9.52
CA ALA A 42 3.92 -12.34 10.43
C ALA A 42 3.44 -10.87 10.44
N PHE A 43 2.91 -10.37 9.32
CA PHE A 43 2.35 -9.02 9.24
C PHE A 43 1.08 -8.86 10.09
N PHE A 44 0.17 -9.86 10.06
CA PHE A 44 -1.07 -9.81 10.83
C PHE A 44 -0.87 -10.22 12.29
N ASP A 45 0.14 -11.03 12.59
CA ASP A 45 0.49 -11.46 13.95
C ASP A 45 0.86 -10.26 14.84
N GLY A 46 1.56 -9.25 14.29
CA GLY A 46 1.82 -7.98 14.96
C GLY A 46 0.62 -7.03 15.00
N TRP A 47 -0.37 -7.23 14.11
CA TRP A 47 -1.51 -6.34 13.93
C TRP A 47 -2.67 -6.58 14.90
N PHE A 48 -3.04 -7.86 15.10
CA PHE A 48 -4.22 -8.22 15.87
C PHE A 48 -3.96 -8.48 17.36
N GLY A 49 -2.70 -8.43 17.81
CA GLY A 49 -2.40 -8.66 19.22
C GLY A 49 -2.98 -9.98 19.74
N PHE A 50 -3.02 -11.02 18.90
CA PHE A 50 -3.26 -12.39 19.35
C PHE A 50 -2.03 -12.86 20.11
N ASN A 51 -1.88 -12.31 21.31
CA ASN A 51 -0.81 -12.62 22.25
C ASN A 51 -1.15 -13.98 22.87
N ASN A 52 -0.92 -15.05 22.13
CA ASN A 52 -0.77 -16.38 22.72
C ASN A 52 0.52 -16.36 23.53
N LYS A 53 0.42 -15.86 24.77
CA LYS A 53 1.38 -16.20 25.81
C LYS A 53 1.15 -17.66 26.17
N ASP A 54 1.73 -18.57 25.40
CA ASP A 54 1.95 -19.92 25.89
C ASP A 54 3.18 -19.92 26.83
N PRO A 55 3.20 -20.79 27.86
CA PRO A 55 4.15 -20.70 28.95
C PRO A 55 5.57 -21.08 28.50
N GLN A 56 6.57 -20.38 29.06
CA GLN A 56 7.99 -20.67 28.90
C GLN A 56 8.32 -22.12 29.31
N ASP A 57 9.08 -22.80 28.48
CA ASP A 57 9.88 -23.96 28.85
C ASP A 57 11.36 -23.63 28.58
N PRO A 58 12.28 -23.73 29.56
CA PRO A 58 13.68 -23.37 29.38
C PRO A 58 14.49 -24.62 29.01
N SER A 59 14.98 -24.69 27.77
CA SER A 59 16.10 -25.58 27.46
C SER A 59 16.92 -25.03 26.30
N ASP A 60 18.20 -24.80 26.60
CA ASP A 60 19.29 -24.44 25.71
C ASP A 60 19.33 -25.27 24.42
N SER A 61 19.60 -24.59 23.30
CA SER A 61 20.67 -25.00 22.38
C SER A 61 20.91 -23.89 21.36
N ASP A 62 22.10 -23.30 21.47
CA ASP A 62 22.72 -22.48 20.44
C ASP A 62 22.85 -23.31 19.15
N ASN A 63 21.88 -23.15 18.26
CA ASN A 63 22.05 -23.46 16.84
C ASN A 63 21.98 -22.14 16.10
N PHE A 64 23.17 -21.62 15.78
CA PHE A 64 23.39 -20.54 14.83
C PHE A 64 23.03 -21.04 13.43
N ASP A 65 21.73 -21.21 13.19
CA ASP A 65 21.16 -21.35 11.86
C ASP A 65 21.07 -19.93 11.29
N GLY A 66 21.79 -19.71 10.19
CA GLY A 66 21.83 -18.44 9.47
C GLY A 66 20.46 -18.10 8.92
N LYS A 67 19.58 -17.59 9.79
CA LYS A 67 18.48 -16.74 9.36
C LYS A 67 19.16 -15.55 8.72
N ASP A 68 19.00 -15.42 7.42
CA ASP A 68 19.08 -14.15 6.71
C ASP A 68 18.29 -13.15 7.55
N VAL A 69 19.00 -12.43 8.42
CA VAL A 69 18.48 -11.21 8.99
C VAL A 69 18.34 -10.34 7.76
N ASP A 70 17.10 -10.08 7.35
CA ASP A 70 16.79 -9.02 6.39
C ASP A 70 17.41 -7.76 7.01
N VAL A 71 18.68 -7.50 6.69
CA VAL A 71 19.41 -6.36 7.19
C VAL A 71 18.61 -5.18 6.68
N ASP A 72 17.91 -4.52 7.59
CA ASP A 72 17.21 -3.29 7.31
C ASP A 72 18.24 -2.35 6.71
N GLY A 73 18.15 -2.22 5.38
CA GLY A 73 19.12 -1.45 4.61
C GLY A 73 19.22 -0.08 5.26
N ILE A 74 20.43 0.29 5.69
CA ILE A 74 20.67 1.59 6.30
C ILE A 74 20.48 2.61 5.19
N TYR A 75 19.29 3.18 5.10
CA TYR A 75 19.01 4.27 4.17
C TYR A 75 19.69 5.52 4.70
N THR A 76 20.72 5.98 4.01
CA THR A 76 21.31 7.31 4.28
C THR A 76 20.40 8.35 3.64
N GLY A 77 19.76 9.20 4.44
CA GLY A 77 18.90 10.28 3.94
C GLY A 77 17.40 9.99 4.05
N SER A 78 16.68 10.99 4.54
CA SER A 78 15.22 11.00 4.65
C SER A 78 14.70 12.36 4.16
N LYS A 79 13.70 12.35 3.29
CA LYS A 79 13.00 13.55 2.79
C LYS A 79 11.51 13.39 3.05
N ARG A 80 10.91 14.35 3.74
CA ARG A 80 9.45 14.42 3.87
C ARG A 80 8.83 14.83 2.54
N ILE A 81 7.90 14.01 2.03
CA ILE A 81 7.21 14.27 0.76
C ILE A 81 5.85 14.89 1.02
N ILE A 82 5.08 14.33 1.96
CA ILE A 82 3.69 14.72 2.23
C ILE A 82 3.50 14.96 3.72
N THR A 83 2.68 15.96 4.06
CA THR A 83 2.08 16.12 5.39
C THR A 83 0.62 16.52 5.22
N ILE A 84 -0.28 15.69 5.71
CA ILE A 84 -1.74 15.92 5.65
C ILE A 84 -2.22 16.15 7.09
N PRO A 85 -2.59 17.38 7.46
CA PRO A 85 -3.13 17.68 8.78
C PRO A 85 -4.53 17.04 8.95
N ALA A 86 -4.72 16.33 10.05
CA ALA A 86 -5.95 15.68 10.42
C ALA A 86 -6.67 16.47 11.53
N LYS A 87 -7.98 16.66 11.38
CA LYS A 87 -8.83 17.23 12.43
C LYS A 87 -9.28 16.15 13.41
N THR A 88 -9.69 15.00 12.88
CA THR A 88 -9.95 13.79 13.67
C THR A 88 -9.43 12.58 12.90
N MET A 89 -8.84 11.62 13.61
CA MET A 89 -8.33 10.41 13.01
C MET A 89 -8.53 9.20 13.91
N LYS A 90 -9.14 8.14 13.36
CA LYS A 90 -9.22 6.82 13.99
C LYS A 90 -8.01 6.00 13.57
N SER A 91 -6.84 6.35 14.11
CA SER A 91 -5.52 5.89 13.67
C SER A 91 -5.44 4.37 13.46
N GLY A 92 -5.94 3.56 14.40
CA GLY A 92 -5.92 2.09 14.26
C GLY A 92 -6.70 1.56 13.05
N GLY A 93 -7.93 2.06 12.84
CA GLY A 93 -8.78 1.65 11.72
C GLY A 93 -8.27 2.17 10.38
N LEU A 94 -7.83 3.43 10.35
CA LEU A 94 -7.24 4.03 9.16
C LEU A 94 -5.96 3.32 8.74
N ARG A 95 -5.06 3.04 9.69
CA ARG A 95 -3.82 2.31 9.43
C ARG A 95 -4.11 0.94 8.86
N LEU A 96 -5.11 0.21 9.38
CA LEU A 96 -5.49 -1.13 8.89
C LEU A 96 -5.90 -1.05 7.44
N TYR A 97 -6.81 -0.13 7.15
CA TYR A 97 -7.32 0.09 5.81
C TYR A 97 -6.17 0.41 4.84
N CYS A 98 -5.34 1.40 5.16
CA CYS A 98 -4.21 1.81 4.32
C CYS A 98 -3.18 0.69 4.15
N SER A 99 -2.92 -0.10 5.20
CA SER A 99 -1.99 -1.24 5.13
C SER A 99 -2.48 -2.30 4.15
N LEU A 100 -3.76 -2.66 4.21
CA LEU A 100 -4.37 -3.62 3.30
C LEU A 100 -4.32 -3.11 1.86
N TYR A 101 -4.61 -1.84 1.64
CA TYR A 101 -4.50 -1.21 0.34
C TYR A 101 -3.07 -1.30 -0.22
N LEU A 102 -2.07 -0.88 0.56
CA LEU A 102 -0.66 -0.88 0.15
C LEU A 102 -0.11 -2.30 -0.06
N MET A 103 -0.56 -3.28 0.72
CA MET A 103 -0.27 -4.70 0.48
C MET A 103 -0.83 -5.17 -0.87
N GLY A 104 -2.03 -4.72 -1.24
CA GLY A 104 -2.62 -4.98 -2.55
C GLY A 104 -1.79 -4.43 -3.71
N LEU A 105 -1.00 -3.37 -3.46
CA LEU A 105 -0.15 -2.73 -4.46
C LEU A 105 1.25 -3.34 -4.60
N GLN A 106 1.61 -4.38 -3.83
CA GLN A 106 2.96 -4.95 -3.85
C GLN A 106 3.46 -5.42 -5.22
N ASN A 107 2.51 -5.78 -6.10
CA ASN A 107 2.79 -6.26 -7.46
C ASN A 107 2.48 -5.20 -8.53
N THR A 108 2.38 -3.93 -8.15
CA THR A 108 2.01 -2.82 -9.02
C THR A 108 3.12 -1.76 -9.01
N PRO A 109 3.52 -1.25 -10.19
CA PRO A 109 3.10 -1.64 -11.54
C PRO A 109 3.75 -2.95 -12.02
N GLU A 110 4.78 -3.46 -11.33
CA GLU A 110 5.44 -4.71 -11.68
C GLU A 110 5.42 -5.71 -10.52
N LYS A 111 5.43 -7.01 -10.85
CA LYS A 111 5.44 -8.09 -9.87
C LYS A 111 6.64 -7.99 -8.93
N ASN A 112 6.39 -8.14 -7.63
CA ASN A 112 7.38 -8.04 -6.55
C ASN A 112 8.14 -6.70 -6.50
N SER A 113 7.59 -5.62 -7.06
CA SER A 113 8.26 -4.31 -7.05
C SER A 113 8.30 -3.68 -5.67
N TRP A 114 7.30 -3.96 -4.82
CA TRP A 114 7.24 -3.46 -3.46
C TRP A 114 7.10 -4.60 -2.45
N LYS A 115 7.74 -4.43 -1.30
CA LYS A 115 7.56 -5.26 -0.12
C LYS A 115 7.04 -4.38 1.01
N ALA A 116 5.80 -4.65 1.44
CA ALA A 116 5.29 -4.00 2.64
C ALA A 116 5.87 -4.71 3.87
N SER A 117 6.31 -3.92 4.83
CA SER A 117 6.79 -4.36 6.13
C SER A 117 6.23 -3.43 7.19
N GLN A 118 5.99 -3.98 8.37
CA GLN A 118 5.64 -3.19 9.53
C GLN A 118 6.85 -3.20 10.46
N SER A 119 7.53 -2.06 10.57
CA SER A 119 8.60 -1.86 11.53
C SER A 119 8.03 -1.60 12.93
N ASP A 120 7.00 -0.77 13.03
CA ASP A 120 6.39 -0.37 14.31
C ASP A 120 4.86 -0.33 14.25
N SER A 121 4.22 -0.22 15.42
CA SER A 121 2.77 -0.11 15.53
C SER A 121 2.22 1.20 14.94
N SER A 122 3.02 2.22 14.67
CA SER A 122 2.53 3.53 14.20
C SER A 122 2.74 3.78 12.70
N GLU A 123 3.42 2.87 12.00
CA GLU A 123 3.87 3.13 10.63
C GLU A 123 3.69 1.94 9.69
N VAL A 124 3.67 2.26 8.41
CA VAL A 124 3.66 1.29 7.32
C VAL A 124 4.83 1.62 6.41
N ASN A 125 5.69 0.64 6.17
CA ASN A 125 6.88 0.81 5.36
C ASN A 125 6.77 -0.01 4.07
N LEU A 126 6.98 0.63 2.92
CA LEU A 126 7.07 -0.01 1.62
C LEU A 126 8.50 0.10 1.10
N ARG A 127 9.19 -1.04 1.11
CA ARG A 127 10.54 -1.17 0.57
C ARG A 127 10.46 -1.51 -0.92
N TYR A 128 11.18 -0.76 -1.73
CA TYR A 128 11.27 -1.05 -3.16
C TYR A 128 12.28 -2.16 -3.44
N SER A 129 12.02 -2.96 -4.48
CA SER A 129 12.75 -4.21 -4.76
C SER A 129 14.23 -4.02 -5.08
N ASP A 130 14.63 -2.87 -5.61
CA ASP A 130 16.02 -2.57 -5.97
C ASP A 130 16.83 -1.97 -4.80
N LEU A 131 16.21 -1.84 -3.62
CA LEU A 131 16.79 -1.26 -2.39
C LEU A 131 17.23 0.21 -2.51
N SER A 132 16.89 0.90 -3.60
CA SER A 132 17.24 2.31 -3.81
C SER A 132 16.43 3.28 -2.95
N GLY A 133 15.26 2.85 -2.46
CA GLY A 133 14.42 3.66 -1.60
C GLY A 133 13.33 2.90 -0.86
N SER A 134 12.70 3.62 0.07
CA SER A 134 11.56 3.15 0.87
C SER A 134 10.59 4.29 1.11
N ILE A 135 9.29 3.97 1.16
CA ILE A 135 8.24 4.90 1.57
C ILE A 135 7.85 4.54 3.00
N ILE A 136 7.90 5.51 3.91
CA ILE A 136 7.40 5.35 5.27
C ILE A 136 6.19 6.25 5.46
N ILE A 137 5.07 5.65 5.83
CA ILE A 137 3.82 6.35 6.14
C ILE A 137 3.57 6.24 7.64
N ARG A 138 3.49 7.39 8.31
CA ARG A 138 3.26 7.51 9.74
C ARG A 138 1.91 8.15 10.02
N PHE A 139 1.17 7.54 10.94
CA PHE A 139 -0.13 8.00 11.39
C PHE A 139 0.01 8.59 12.80
N ASN A 140 0.30 9.89 12.88
CA ASN A 140 0.38 10.61 14.14
C ASN A 140 -0.99 11.15 14.53
N ASP A 141 -1.24 11.44 15.80
CA ASP A 141 -2.57 11.85 16.28
C ASP A 141 -3.17 13.06 15.54
N ASP A 142 -2.34 13.96 15.02
CA ASP A 142 -2.70 15.20 14.35
C ASP A 142 -2.42 15.24 12.84
N ALA A 143 -1.70 14.26 12.28
CA ALA A 143 -1.31 14.29 10.88
C ALA A 143 -0.89 12.93 10.32
N ILE A 144 -1.10 12.77 9.01
CA ILE A 144 -0.49 11.70 8.22
C ILE A 144 0.77 12.26 7.56
N VAL A 145 1.89 11.57 7.77
CA VAL A 145 3.19 12.00 7.25
C VAL A 145 3.75 10.91 6.36
N VAL A 146 4.27 11.29 5.20
CA VAL A 146 4.97 10.38 4.29
C VAL A 146 6.39 10.85 4.07
N ASP A 147 7.35 9.98 4.34
CA ASP A 147 8.77 10.23 4.14
C ASP A 147 9.36 9.23 3.13
N ARG A 148 10.20 9.75 2.23
CA ARG A 148 11.09 8.99 1.35
C ARG A 148 12.37 8.69 2.10
N LEU A 149 12.79 7.44 2.10
CA LEU A 149 14.13 7.04 2.49
C LEU A 149 14.98 6.70 1.27
N GLY A 150 16.27 7.06 1.32
CA GLY A 150 17.24 6.81 0.26
C GLY A 150 17.92 8.10 -0.22
N SER A 151 19.24 8.06 -0.39
CA SER A 151 20.05 9.21 -0.84
C SER A 151 20.04 9.39 -2.35
N LEU A 152 19.96 8.29 -3.10
CA LEU A 152 20.01 8.25 -4.56
C LEU A 152 18.96 7.26 -5.10
N PRO A 153 17.66 7.61 -5.00
CA PRO A 153 16.59 6.76 -5.50
C PRO A 153 16.72 6.56 -7.02
N SER A 154 16.42 5.35 -7.50
CA SER A 154 16.43 5.08 -8.94
C SER A 154 15.30 5.82 -9.65
N MET A 155 15.46 6.14 -10.94
CA MET A 155 14.39 6.76 -11.72
C MET A 155 13.13 5.90 -11.74
N LYS A 156 13.31 4.57 -11.76
CA LYS A 156 12.22 3.59 -11.71
C LYS A 156 11.49 3.64 -10.37
N TYR A 157 12.23 3.72 -9.25
CA TYR A 157 11.65 3.95 -7.93
C TYR A 157 10.79 5.21 -7.92
N LEU A 158 11.31 6.35 -8.40
CA LEU A 158 10.59 7.62 -8.37
C LEU A 158 9.28 7.56 -9.17
N MET A 159 9.31 6.96 -10.37
CA MET A 159 8.09 6.76 -11.16
C MET A 159 7.06 5.89 -10.44
N HIS A 160 7.49 4.78 -9.85
CA HIS A 160 6.60 3.88 -9.13
C HIS A 160 6.07 4.51 -7.84
N GLU A 161 6.91 5.25 -7.11
CA GLU A 161 6.54 5.97 -5.91
C GLU A 161 5.44 6.97 -6.19
N SER A 162 5.55 7.79 -7.25
CA SER A 162 4.49 8.72 -7.64
C SER A 162 3.17 7.99 -7.93
N MET A 163 3.21 6.79 -8.55
CA MET A 163 1.99 6.00 -8.80
C MET A 163 1.35 5.52 -7.49
N ILE A 164 2.15 4.95 -6.58
CA ILE A 164 1.68 4.45 -5.28
C ILE A 164 1.12 5.59 -4.43
N LEU A 165 1.81 6.72 -4.36
CA LEU A 165 1.39 7.85 -3.54
C LEU A 165 0.14 8.53 -4.08
N ASN A 166 -0.01 8.66 -5.40
CA ASN A 166 -1.25 9.19 -5.97
C ASN A 166 -2.45 8.28 -5.68
N GLY A 167 -2.28 6.97 -5.85
CA GLY A 167 -3.33 6.01 -5.47
C GLY A 167 -3.66 6.06 -3.98
N PHE A 168 -2.65 6.16 -3.11
CA PHE A 168 -2.86 6.35 -1.68
C PHE A 168 -3.66 7.63 -1.35
N LEU A 169 -3.37 8.73 -2.04
CA LEU A 169 -4.11 9.98 -1.89
C LEU A 169 -5.55 9.88 -2.41
N ASP A 170 -5.80 9.09 -3.45
CA ASP A 170 -7.17 8.77 -3.93
C ASP A 170 -7.96 8.05 -2.84
N GLU A 171 -7.39 7.03 -2.21
CA GLU A 171 -8.06 6.32 -1.12
C GLU A 171 -8.33 7.22 0.09
N LEU A 172 -7.39 8.09 0.46
CA LEU A 172 -7.62 9.08 1.53
C LEU A 172 -8.75 10.04 1.14
N HIS A 173 -8.82 10.46 -0.11
CA HIS A 173 -9.91 11.32 -0.60
C HIS A 173 -11.26 10.62 -0.48
N SER A 174 -11.35 9.34 -0.88
CA SER A 174 -12.56 8.54 -0.74
C SER A 174 -13.00 8.40 0.72
N ILE A 175 -12.07 8.15 1.65
CA ILE A 175 -12.37 8.06 3.08
C ILE A 175 -12.97 9.37 3.62
N VAL A 176 -12.43 10.52 3.19
CA VAL A 176 -12.81 11.83 3.71
C VAL A 176 -14.12 12.32 3.09
N TYR A 177 -14.33 12.11 1.79
CA TYR A 177 -15.40 12.80 1.04
C TYR A 177 -16.45 11.88 0.43
N GLU A 178 -16.14 10.61 0.16
CA GLU A 178 -17.08 9.70 -0.49
C GLU A 178 -17.96 8.96 0.53
N GLY A 179 -19.10 8.45 0.05
CA GLY A 179 -20.08 7.70 0.85
C GLY A 179 -20.99 8.56 1.72
N ASP A 180 -22.18 8.02 2.01
CA ASP A 180 -23.16 8.60 2.94
C ASP A 180 -22.82 8.19 4.37
N ILE A 181 -21.71 8.72 4.88
CA ILE A 181 -21.20 8.46 6.23
C ILE A 181 -21.10 9.78 6.98
N SER A 182 -21.66 9.82 8.18
CA SER A 182 -21.58 10.99 9.05
C SER A 182 -20.15 11.28 9.49
N THR A 183 -19.82 12.55 9.71
CA THR A 183 -18.44 13.02 9.93
C THR A 183 -17.77 12.35 11.13
N GLU A 184 -18.51 12.07 12.19
CA GLU A 184 -18.04 11.37 13.38
C GLU A 184 -17.73 9.88 13.15
N ASN A 185 -18.33 9.28 12.13
CA ASN A 185 -18.13 7.87 11.79
C ASN A 185 -16.97 7.67 10.82
N ARG A 186 -16.52 8.71 10.12
CA ARG A 186 -15.35 8.65 9.23
C ARG A 186 -14.06 8.27 9.97
N LEU A 187 -13.16 7.62 9.23
CA LEU A 187 -11.83 7.24 9.74
C LEU A 187 -10.88 8.43 9.80
N LEU A 188 -11.09 9.41 8.93
CA LEU A 188 -10.28 10.63 8.80
C LEU A 188 -11.18 11.81 8.48
N THR A 189 -10.93 12.94 9.14
CA THR A 189 -11.43 14.25 8.72
C THR A 189 -10.26 15.23 8.70
N LEU A 190 -10.30 16.20 7.79
CA LEU A 190 -9.19 17.11 7.55
C LEU A 190 -9.44 18.47 8.21
N VAL A 191 -8.34 19.15 8.54
CA VAL A 191 -8.39 20.56 8.98
C VAL A 191 -8.76 21.44 7.81
N ASP A 192 -8.05 21.26 6.69
CA ASP A 192 -8.25 21.99 5.44
C ASP A 192 -8.81 21.07 4.36
N SER A 193 -9.80 21.55 3.61
CA SER A 193 -10.41 20.74 2.55
C SER A 193 -9.49 20.48 1.36
N ASP A 194 -8.47 21.32 1.18
CA ASP A 194 -7.49 21.24 0.08
C ASP A 194 -6.19 20.49 0.46
N ALA A 195 -6.10 19.94 1.67
CA ALA A 195 -4.88 19.29 2.16
C ALA A 195 -4.43 18.10 1.29
N ILE A 196 -5.37 17.32 0.74
CA ILE A 196 -5.06 16.20 -0.16
C ILE A 196 -4.54 16.70 -1.51
N GLU A 197 -5.14 17.76 -2.06
CA GLU A 197 -4.71 18.32 -3.34
C GLU A 197 -3.31 18.93 -3.24
N LYS A 198 -3.02 19.65 -2.15
CA LYS A 198 -1.65 20.12 -1.84
C LYS A 198 -0.64 18.97 -1.77
N ALA A 199 -1.05 17.82 -1.22
CA ALA A 199 -0.20 16.64 -1.19
C ALA A 199 0.05 16.05 -2.58
N ARG A 200 -0.94 16.06 -3.49
CA ARG A 200 -0.77 15.61 -4.89
C ARG A 200 0.23 16.48 -5.65
N ASP A 201 0.16 17.79 -5.45
CA ASP A 201 1.10 18.72 -6.05
C ASP A 201 2.53 18.41 -5.59
N ALA A 202 2.72 18.15 -4.29
CA ALA A 202 4.04 17.79 -3.73
C ALA A 202 4.62 16.48 -4.32
N VAL A 203 3.77 15.49 -4.63
CA VAL A 203 4.19 14.22 -5.27
C VAL A 203 4.58 14.42 -6.73
N SER A 204 3.90 15.33 -7.43
CA SER A 204 4.08 15.55 -8.86
C SER A 204 5.39 16.27 -9.22
N PHE A 205 5.97 17.03 -8.27
CA PHE A 205 7.20 17.81 -8.45
C PHE A 205 8.37 17.34 -7.56
N GLY A 206 8.28 16.13 -6.97
CA GLY A 206 9.11 15.68 -5.83
C GLY A 206 10.35 14.85 -6.13
#